data_AF-A0A1D8PD42-F1
#
_entry.id   AF-A0A1D8PD42-F1
#
_cell.length_a   1.000
_cell.length_b   1.000
_cell.length_c   1.000
_cell.angle_alpha   90.00
_cell.angle_beta   90.00
_cell.angle_gamma   90.00
#
_symmetry.space_group_name_H-M   'P 1'
#
loop_
_entity.id
_entity.type
_entity.pdbx_description
1 polymer ?
#
loop_
_entity_poly.entity_id
_entity_poly.type
_entity_poly.pdbx_seq_one_letter_code
_entity_poly.pdbx_strand_id
1 'polypeptide(L)'
;MSSSNTDNQYPKYINDTTPPTITLKEYDNASWASTTCLDHNPIKNQYIVVVMENPNQIVAIIDQQDNMILDILFKNAHDAHSKQEYSTK
;
A
#
# COMPACT_ATOMS: atom_id res chain seq x y z
N MET A 1 20.90 -7.12 20.26
CA MET A 1 20.24 -8.15 19.44
C MET A 1 18.75 -8.06 19.72
N SER A 2 18.00 -7.39 18.86
CA SER A 2 16.55 -7.55 18.83
C SER A 2 16.26 -8.21 17.49
N SER A 3 16.11 -9.52 17.51
CA SER A 3 15.45 -10.24 16.42
C SER A 3 14.01 -9.77 16.46
N SER A 4 13.70 -8.69 15.77
CA SER A 4 12.33 -8.21 15.63
C SER A 4 11.55 -9.34 14.96
N ASN A 5 10.64 -9.96 15.72
CA ASN A 5 9.65 -10.90 15.20
C ASN A 5 8.89 -10.22 14.05
N THR A 6 9.39 -10.35 12.83
CA THR A 6 8.69 -9.88 11.62
C THR A 6 7.42 -10.68 11.37
N ASP A 7 7.31 -11.86 11.99
CA ASP A 7 6.25 -12.84 11.76
C ASP A 7 4.86 -12.40 12.29
N ASN A 8 4.81 -11.37 13.15
CA ASN A 8 3.56 -10.94 13.79
C ASN A 8 3.24 -9.46 13.60
N GLN A 9 4.03 -8.74 12.79
CA GLN A 9 3.77 -7.31 12.54
C GLN A 9 2.69 -7.10 11.48
N TYR A 10 2.66 -7.95 10.45
CA TYR A 10 1.77 -7.80 9.31
C TYR A 10 0.54 -8.71 9.40
N PRO A 11 -0.53 -8.41 8.64
CA PRO A 11 -1.69 -9.29 8.54
C PRO A 11 -1.29 -10.69 8.10
N LYS A 12 -1.94 -11.70 8.69
CA LYS A 12 -1.77 -13.08 8.24
C LYS A 12 -2.35 -13.24 6.84
N TYR A 13 -1.63 -13.93 5.99
CA TYR A 13 -2.13 -14.32 4.68
C TYR A 13 -3.31 -15.28 4.84
N ILE A 14 -4.24 -15.23 3.89
CA ILE A 14 -5.41 -16.12 3.85
C ILE A 14 -4.98 -17.57 3.58
N ASN A 15 -3.90 -17.74 2.80
CA ASN A 15 -3.23 -19.01 2.49
C ASN A 15 -1.73 -18.74 2.22
N ASP A 16 -0.97 -19.73 1.78
CA ASP A 16 0.50 -19.62 1.59
C ASP A 16 0.97 -18.50 0.64
N THR A 17 0.08 -17.92 -0.18
CA THR A 17 0.46 -16.95 -1.22
C THR A 17 -0.44 -15.72 -1.32
N THR A 18 -1.61 -15.73 -0.66
CA THR A 18 -2.63 -14.69 -0.83
C THR A 18 -2.69 -13.78 0.39
N PRO A 19 -2.24 -12.52 0.28
CA PRO A 19 -2.43 -11.55 1.36
C PRO A 19 -3.93 -11.26 1.57
N PRO A 20 -4.33 -10.82 2.77
CA PRO A 20 -5.72 -10.49 3.03
C PRO A 20 -6.18 -9.25 2.25
N THR A 21 -7.48 -9.17 2.01
CA THR A 21 -8.13 -7.94 1.53
C THR A 21 -8.57 -7.11 2.72
N ILE A 22 -8.23 -5.82 2.73
CA ILE A 22 -8.60 -4.86 3.76
C ILE A 22 -9.13 -3.58 3.13
N THR A 23 -9.92 -2.83 3.88
CA THR A 23 -10.34 -1.48 3.50
C THR A 23 -9.24 -0.45 3.79
N LEU A 24 -9.30 0.71 3.14
CA LEU A 24 -8.45 1.86 3.48
C LEU A 24 -8.61 2.27 4.94
N LYS A 25 -9.84 2.18 5.47
CA LYS A 25 -10.09 2.50 6.88
C LYS A 25 -9.34 1.56 7.82
N GLU A 26 -9.30 0.26 7.51
CA GLU A 26 -8.52 -0.70 8.30
C GLU A 26 -7.02 -0.43 8.17
N TYR A 27 -6.56 -0.07 6.97
CA TYR A 27 -5.19 0.34 6.74
C TYR A 27 -4.80 1.57 7.57
N ASP A 28 -5.59 2.65 7.55
CA ASP A 28 -5.32 3.88 8.30
C ASP A 28 -5.21 3.67 9.82
N ASN A 29 -5.88 2.65 10.35
CA ASN A 29 -5.88 2.31 11.78
C ASN A 29 -4.91 1.17 12.13
N ALA A 30 -4.23 0.58 11.14
CA ALA A 30 -3.33 -0.52 11.37
C ALA A 30 -2.04 -0.06 12.05
N SER A 31 -1.63 -0.77 13.11
CA SER A 31 -0.38 -0.48 13.83
C SER A 31 0.87 -0.63 12.96
N TRP A 32 0.76 -1.37 11.85
CA TRP A 32 1.82 -1.62 10.88
C TRP A 32 1.78 -0.68 9.68
N ALA A 33 0.78 0.21 9.57
CA ALA A 33 0.64 1.12 8.43
C ALA A 33 1.88 2.00 8.24
N SER A 34 2.49 2.47 9.33
CA SER A 34 3.68 3.32 9.32
C SER A 34 4.95 2.68 8.78
N THR A 35 4.97 1.37 8.56
CA THR A 35 6.11 0.64 7.94
C THR A 35 5.81 0.19 6.52
N THR A 36 4.71 0.66 5.95
CA THR A 36 4.20 0.25 4.64
C THR A 36 3.81 1.45 3.79
N CYS A 37 3.59 1.20 2.51
CA CYS A 37 3.01 2.18 1.60
C CYS A 37 1.93 1.53 0.73
N LEU A 38 0.99 2.36 0.28
CA LEU A 38 0.04 2.01 -0.76
C LEU A 38 0.74 2.12 -2.11
N ASP A 39 0.51 1.12 -2.96
CA ASP A 39 1.01 1.08 -4.33
C ASP A 39 -0.04 0.50 -5.27
N HIS A 40 0.13 0.73 -6.57
CA HIS A 40 -0.70 0.14 -7.62
C HIS A 40 0.04 -1.02 -8.28
N ASN A 41 -0.59 -2.19 -8.29
CA ASN A 41 -0.12 -3.33 -9.04
C ASN A 41 -0.74 -3.30 -10.46
N PRO A 42 0.03 -2.94 -11.51
CA PRO A 42 -0.52 -2.83 -12.87
C PRO A 42 -0.83 -4.19 -13.49
N ILE A 43 -0.16 -5.27 -13.07
CA ILE A 43 -0.35 -6.62 -13.62
C ILE A 43 -1.75 -7.15 -13.23
N LYS A 44 -2.14 -6.92 -11.97
CA LYS A 44 -3.45 -7.34 -11.45
C LYS A 44 -4.50 -6.23 -11.48
N ASN A 45 -4.10 -5.01 -11.81
CA ASN A 45 -4.90 -3.79 -11.69
C ASN A 45 -5.57 -3.66 -10.31
N GLN A 46 -4.75 -3.73 -9.26
CA GLN A 46 -5.20 -3.71 -7.87
C GLN A 46 -4.35 -2.76 -7.05
N TYR A 47 -4.96 -2.07 -6.09
CA TYR A 47 -4.22 -1.38 -5.06
C TYR A 47 -3.76 -2.36 -3.99
N ILE A 48 -2.51 -2.24 -3.61
CA ILE A 48 -1.83 -3.14 -2.68
C ILE A 48 -1.12 -2.34 -1.61
N VAL A 49 -0.84 -3.00 -0.49
CA VAL A 49 -0.02 -2.46 0.57
C VAL A 49 1.29 -3.24 0.60
N VAL A 50 2.41 -2.55 0.50
CA VAL A 50 3.75 -3.14 0.45
C VAL A 50 4.62 -2.63 1.59
N VAL A 51 5.62 -3.41 1.98
CA VAL A 51 6.59 -2.99 3.01
C VAL A 51 7.54 -1.94 2.44
N MET A 52 7.71 -0.80 3.10
CA MET A 52 8.58 0.27 2.58
C MET A 52 10.05 -0.17 2.43
N GLU A 53 10.56 -0.95 3.38
CA GLU A 53 11.94 -1.48 3.35
C GLU A 53 12.12 -2.62 2.31
N ASN A 54 11.02 -3.24 1.88
CA ASN A 54 11.01 -4.30 0.87
C ASN A 54 9.72 -4.21 0.01
N PRO A 55 9.67 -3.33 -1.00
CA PRO A 55 8.45 -3.08 -1.78
C PRO A 55 7.93 -4.30 -2.57
N ASN A 56 8.73 -5.37 -2.70
CA ASN A 56 8.29 -6.63 -3.30
C ASN A 56 7.41 -7.46 -2.36
N GLN A 57 7.39 -7.15 -1.06
CA GLN A 57 6.57 -7.84 -0.07
C GLN A 57 5.20 -7.16 0.05
N ILE A 58 4.19 -7.81 -0.53
CA ILE A 58 2.78 -7.38 -0.45
C ILE A 58 2.17 -7.92 0.83
N VAL A 59 1.66 -7.06 1.72
CA VAL A 59 1.08 -7.46 3.01
C VAL A 59 -0.44 -7.42 3.05
N ALA A 60 -1.06 -6.66 2.13
CA ALA A 60 -2.51 -6.61 1.97
C ALA A 60 -2.89 -6.18 0.55
N ILE A 61 -4.12 -6.51 0.14
CA ILE A 61 -4.79 -5.95 -1.03
C ILE A 61 -5.86 -4.98 -0.53
N ILE A 62 -6.03 -3.83 -1.17
CA ILE A 62 -7.10 -2.91 -0.81
C ILE A 62 -8.41 -3.34 -1.48
N ASP A 63 -9.50 -3.31 -0.70
CA ASP A 63 -10.84 -3.61 -1.16
C ASP A 63 -11.27 -2.67 -2.29
N GLN A 64 -11.95 -3.22 -3.30
CA GLN A 64 -12.36 -2.49 -4.48
C GLN A 64 -13.31 -1.33 -4.19
N GLN A 65 -14.04 -1.37 -3.08
CA GLN A 65 -14.92 -0.27 -2.66
C GLN A 65 -14.15 1.04 -2.45
N ASP A 66 -12.86 0.96 -2.11
CA ASP A 66 -12.01 2.12 -1.83
C ASP A 66 -11.20 2.57 -3.05
N ASN A 67 -11.29 1.86 -4.19
CA ASN A 67 -10.53 2.18 -5.40
C ASN A 67 -10.77 3.60 -5.89
N MET A 68 -12.00 4.11 -5.81
CA MET A 68 -12.31 5.48 -6.26
C MET A 68 -11.53 6.54 -5.47
N ILE A 69 -11.34 6.31 -4.17
CA ILE A 69 -10.57 7.21 -3.31
C ILE A 69 -9.10 7.16 -3.74
N LEU A 70 -8.57 5.96 -3.96
CA LEU A 70 -7.18 5.78 -4.39
C LEU A 70 -6.92 6.34 -5.78
N ASP A 71 -7.82 6.14 -6.74
CA ASP A 71 -7.71 6.71 -8.09
C ASP A 71 -7.55 8.24 -8.03
N ILE A 72 -8.35 8.90 -7.18
CA ILE A 72 -8.27 10.34 -6.96
C ILE A 72 -6.94 10.72 -6.28
N LEU A 73 -6.53 9.97 -5.24
CA LEU A 73 -5.27 10.24 -4.53
C LEU A 73 -4.05 10.11 -5.45
N PHE A 74 -3.94 9.01 -6.18
CA PHE A 74 -2.82 8.77 -7.11
C PHE A 74 -2.82 9.76 -8.27
N LYS A 75 -3.99 10.08 -8.84
CA LYS A 75 -4.10 11.11 -9.88
C LYS A 75 -3.63 12.47 -9.37
N ASN A 76 -4.10 12.90 -8.20
CA ASN A 76 -3.71 14.18 -7.61
C ASN A 76 -2.21 14.22 -7.28
N ALA A 77 -1.66 13.13 -6.75
CA ALA A 77 -0.24 13.01 -6.47
C ALA A 77 0.60 13.11 -7.75
N HIS A 78 0.17 12.45 -8.83
CA HIS A 78 0.82 12.52 -10.13
C HIS A 78 0.77 13.95 -10.70
N ASP A 79 -0.40 14.59 -10.72
CA ASP A 79 -0.57 15.96 -11.21
C ASP A 79 0.27 16.97 -10.42
N ALA A 80 0.37 16.80 -9.10
CA ALA A 80 1.21 17.63 -8.24
C ALA A 80 2.70 17.45 -8.57
N HIS A 81 3.15 16.22 -8.74
CA HIS A 81 4.52 15.91 -9.13
C HIS A 81 4.85 16.52 -10.51
N SER A 82 3.99 16.34 -11.51
CA SER A 82 4.20 16.92 -12.84
C SER A 82 4.32 18.44 -12.81
N LYS A 83 3.51 19.14 -11.99
CA LYS A 83 3.58 20.62 -11.87
C LYS A 83 4.87 21.13 -11.21
N GLN A 84 5.47 20.36 -10.30
CA GLN A 84 6.76 20.70 -9.69
C GLN A 84 7.89 20.69 -10.74
N GLU A 85 7.86 19.76 -11.69
CA GLU A 85 8.84 19.70 -12.78
C GLU A 85 8.76 20.92 -13.73
N TYR A 86 7.57 21.50 -13.92
CA TYR A 86 7.41 22.69 -14.76
C TYR A 86 7.82 24.00 -14.07
N SER A 87 7.68 24.09 -12.75
CA SER A 87 7.97 25.34 -12.01
C SER A 87 9.45 25.55 -11.71
N THR A 88 10.30 24.54 -12.00
CA THR A 88 11.75 24.59 -11.74
C THR A 88 12.56 24.83 -13.03
N LYS A 89 11.92 25.22 -14.13
CA LYS A 89 12.58 25.68 -15.37
C LYS A 89 12.26 27.14 -15.62
#